data_AF-M4SR63-F1
#
_entry.id   AF-M4SR63-F1
#
_cell.length_a   1.000
_cell.length_b   1.000
_cell.length_c   1.000
_cell.angle_alpha   90.00
_cell.angle_beta   90.00
_cell.angle_gamma   90.00
#
_symmetry.space_group_name_H-M   'P 1'
#
loop_
_entity.id
_entity.type
_entity.pdbx_description
1 polymer ?
#
loop_
_entity_poly.entity_id
_entity_poly.type
_entity_poly.pdbx_seq_one_letter_code
_entity_poly.pdbx_strand_id
1 'polypeptide(L)'
;VLAAAAIAAEAASLQARFEAENKPTLADLRTRVLKDLKEEAYGAGKTETVAASKCLGAEGNSRANDCKANIAGKALCIVSVCLCAKNTGGYPSTDLCGTTITPDVNPWNEAGVKAAYGELEPHCLKMPPVKLTAPNIRSLLAQLKGLYKTKGGASGKSVILGTAGTNHDCQAEANTACVDMSAATLLATGGTPTKIQWEEKLLEEANKLDATSEAATVANVINTKLKALRAKDDKLYSHLALTKPPIASQEILTPANKDQVNKISKDCEAIVIPEECGLKSECEWNDKATEGEKKCKLNTTKVRKAKTQAGETKGNEQTATEKCTGKVKDACKKEAGCKWEENKCKDSSILLNKKLDLSMAAGFMSLV
;
A
#
# COMPACT_ATOMS: atom_id res chain seq x y z
N VAL A 1 -8.30 14.62 28.03
CA VAL A 1 -8.24 15.32 26.71
C VAL A 1 -6.86 15.18 26.07
N LEU A 2 -5.76 15.58 26.73
CA LEU A 2 -4.39 15.46 26.19
C LEU A 2 -3.97 14.05 25.72
N ALA A 3 -4.32 12.99 26.46
CA ALA A 3 -3.94 11.63 26.11
C ALA A 3 -4.63 11.10 24.84
N ALA A 4 -5.90 11.45 24.61
CA ALA A 4 -6.62 11.06 23.40
C ALA A 4 -6.09 11.80 22.15
N ALA A 5 -5.75 13.09 22.30
CA ALA A 5 -5.14 13.87 21.24
C ALA A 5 -3.76 13.31 20.82
N ALA A 6 -2.96 12.85 21.78
CA ALA A 6 -1.67 12.22 21.50
C ALA A 6 -1.81 10.89 20.74
N ILE A 7 -2.79 10.05 21.11
CA ILE A 7 -3.09 8.79 20.41
C ILE A 7 -3.52 9.07 18.96
N ALA A 8 -4.39 10.06 18.76
CA ALA A 8 -4.85 10.45 17.43
C ALA A 8 -3.70 10.98 16.55
N ALA A 9 -2.80 11.80 17.11
CA ALA A 9 -1.64 12.32 16.40
C ALA A 9 -0.66 11.20 15.98
N GLU A 10 -0.39 10.24 16.87
CA GLU A 10 0.46 9.08 16.55
C GLU A 10 -0.15 8.22 15.44
N ALA A 11 -1.45 7.94 15.53
CA ALA A 11 -2.17 7.18 14.49
C ALA A 11 -2.13 7.89 13.13
N ALA A 12 -2.35 9.20 13.10
CA ALA A 12 -2.28 10.01 11.88
C ALA A 12 -0.87 9.99 11.25
N SER A 13 0.17 10.07 12.07
CA SER A 13 1.57 9.96 11.60
C SER A 13 1.86 8.59 10.99
N LEU A 14 1.44 7.50 11.65
CA LEU A 14 1.62 6.13 11.15
C LEU A 14 0.87 5.91 9.82
N GLN A 15 -0.33 6.48 9.71
CA GLN A 15 -1.12 6.40 8.49
C GLN A 15 -0.47 7.19 7.34
N ALA A 16 -0.03 8.42 7.58
CA ALA A 16 0.68 9.22 6.59
C ALA A 16 1.95 8.51 6.09
N ARG A 17 2.69 7.87 7.01
CA ARG A 17 3.85 7.06 6.67
C ARG A 17 3.50 5.87 5.77
N PHE A 18 2.42 5.15 6.07
CA PHE A 18 1.97 4.05 5.21
C PHE A 18 1.63 4.55 3.80
N GLU A 19 0.86 5.64 3.71
CA GLU A 19 0.42 6.21 2.44
C GLU A 19 1.57 6.72 1.58
N ALA A 20 2.58 7.33 2.20
CA ALA A 20 3.74 7.87 1.50
C ALA A 20 4.78 6.79 1.11
N GLU A 21 5.12 5.88 2.02
CA GLU A 21 6.29 5.01 1.86
C GLU A 21 5.95 3.60 1.36
N ASN A 22 4.76 3.07 1.68
CA ASN A 22 4.45 1.65 1.49
C ASN A 22 3.37 1.40 0.43
N LYS A 23 2.32 2.24 0.44
CA LYS A 23 1.18 2.12 -0.48
C LYS A 23 1.58 2.12 -1.97
N PRO A 24 2.50 2.97 -2.46
CA PRO A 24 2.86 2.99 -3.88
C PRO A 24 3.47 1.66 -4.37
N THR A 25 4.33 1.06 -3.54
CA THR A 25 5.00 -0.21 -3.83
C THR A 25 4.02 -1.39 -3.82
N LEU A 26 3.04 -1.36 -2.92
CA LEU A 26 2.01 -2.41 -2.79
C LEU A 26 0.88 -2.29 -3.84
N ALA A 27 0.61 -1.10 -4.35
CA ALA A 27 -0.47 -0.85 -5.29
C ALA A 27 -0.25 -1.58 -6.63
N ASP A 28 -1.29 -2.25 -7.13
CA ASP A 28 -1.31 -2.92 -8.43
C ASP A 28 -0.16 -3.90 -8.71
N LEU A 29 0.53 -4.36 -7.66
CA LEU A 29 1.76 -5.13 -7.78
C LEU A 29 1.57 -6.35 -8.68
N ARG A 30 0.53 -7.16 -8.43
CA ARG A 30 0.27 -8.37 -9.22
C ARG A 30 0.15 -8.04 -10.71
N THR A 31 -0.57 -6.97 -11.05
CA THR A 31 -0.75 -6.54 -12.43
C THR A 31 0.56 -6.07 -13.04
N ARG A 32 1.36 -5.28 -12.30
CA ARG A 32 2.68 -4.81 -12.75
C ARG A 32 3.65 -5.96 -12.97
N VAL A 33 3.84 -6.83 -11.98
CA VAL A 33 4.76 -7.97 -12.07
C VAL A 33 4.36 -8.89 -13.22
N LEU A 34 3.07 -9.24 -13.35
CA LEU A 34 2.61 -10.09 -14.44
C LEU A 34 2.75 -9.43 -15.82
N LYS A 35 2.63 -8.11 -15.90
CA LYS A 35 2.86 -7.38 -17.14
C LYS A 35 4.35 -7.45 -17.49
N ASP A 36 5.22 -7.12 -16.56
CA ASP A 36 6.66 -7.12 -16.76
C ASP A 36 7.09 -8.53 -17.21
N LEU A 37 6.75 -9.59 -16.45
CA LEU A 37 7.08 -10.98 -16.81
C LEU A 37 6.63 -11.40 -18.22
N LYS A 38 5.49 -10.87 -18.70
CA LYS A 38 5.03 -11.11 -20.07
C LYS A 38 5.89 -10.38 -21.10
N GLU A 39 6.30 -9.15 -20.84
CA GLU A 39 7.24 -8.43 -21.69
C GLU A 39 8.59 -9.16 -21.77
N GLU A 40 9.06 -9.79 -20.69
CA GLU A 40 10.28 -10.61 -20.73
C GLU A 40 10.10 -11.94 -21.48
N ALA A 41 8.96 -12.60 -21.27
CA ALA A 41 8.67 -13.87 -21.92
C ALA A 41 8.48 -13.72 -23.43
N TYR A 42 7.76 -12.67 -23.83
CA TYR A 42 7.22 -12.54 -25.18
C TYR A 42 7.81 -11.38 -25.98
N GLY A 43 8.36 -10.39 -25.29
CA GLY A 43 8.95 -9.17 -25.85
C GLY A 43 8.21 -7.89 -25.44
N ALA A 44 8.91 -6.76 -25.53
CA ALA A 44 8.37 -5.46 -25.11
C ALA A 44 7.05 -5.11 -25.84
N GLY A 45 6.07 -4.64 -25.06
CA GLY A 45 4.75 -4.23 -25.59
C GLY A 45 3.81 -5.39 -25.95
N LYS A 46 4.23 -6.65 -25.76
CA LYS A 46 3.39 -7.81 -26.03
C LYS A 46 2.36 -8.05 -24.95
N THR A 47 1.09 -7.93 -25.32
CA THR A 47 -0.08 -8.04 -24.44
C THR A 47 -1.13 -9.00 -25.00
N GLU A 48 -0.85 -9.59 -26.15
CA GLU A 48 -1.73 -10.47 -26.89
C GLU A 48 -2.06 -11.75 -26.10
N THR A 49 -3.31 -12.18 -26.20
CA THR A 49 -3.79 -13.41 -25.54
C THR A 49 -3.68 -14.63 -26.44
N VAL A 50 -3.61 -14.43 -27.76
CA VAL A 50 -3.46 -15.48 -28.76
C VAL A 50 -2.00 -15.96 -28.80
N ALA A 51 -1.79 -17.25 -28.55
CA ALA A 51 -0.47 -17.88 -28.44
C ALA A 51 0.48 -17.51 -29.61
N ALA A 52 -0.01 -17.66 -30.84
CA ALA A 52 0.74 -17.38 -32.07
C ALA A 52 1.07 -15.89 -32.27
N SER A 53 0.57 -14.97 -31.45
CA SER A 53 0.85 -13.53 -31.57
C SER A 53 1.65 -12.96 -30.41
N LYS A 54 1.86 -13.77 -29.36
CA LYS A 54 2.60 -13.36 -28.16
C LYS A 54 4.05 -13.05 -28.49
N CYS A 55 4.75 -13.95 -29.18
CA CYS A 55 6.17 -13.76 -29.45
C CYS A 55 6.44 -12.63 -30.47
N LEU A 56 7.58 -11.94 -30.34
CA LEU A 56 8.03 -10.89 -31.28
C LEU A 56 8.18 -11.39 -32.73
N GLY A 57 8.52 -12.67 -32.93
CA GLY A 57 8.83 -13.23 -34.26
C GLY A 57 10.30 -13.06 -34.66
N ALA A 58 10.67 -13.54 -35.85
CA ALA A 58 12.00 -13.38 -36.45
C ALA A 58 12.33 -11.92 -36.79
N GLU A 59 13.59 -11.51 -36.62
CA GLU A 59 14.10 -10.19 -37.05
C GLU A 59 15.36 -10.29 -37.93
N GLY A 60 16.09 -11.39 -37.85
CA GLY A 60 17.40 -11.61 -38.47
C GLY A 60 17.34 -12.28 -39.84
N ASN A 61 16.15 -12.47 -40.40
CA ASN A 61 15.87 -13.14 -41.68
C ASN A 61 16.39 -14.59 -41.80
N SER A 62 16.95 -15.15 -40.74
CA SER A 62 17.45 -16.53 -40.67
C SER A 62 17.61 -16.98 -39.22
N ARG A 63 17.56 -18.30 -39.01
CA ARG A 63 17.81 -18.93 -37.71
C ARG A 63 19.16 -18.53 -37.11
N ALA A 64 20.22 -18.56 -37.92
CA ALA A 64 21.57 -18.24 -37.47
C ALA A 64 21.71 -16.81 -36.94
N ASN A 65 20.87 -15.88 -37.40
CA ASN A 65 20.86 -14.50 -36.91
C ASN A 65 19.92 -14.32 -35.71
N ASP A 66 18.71 -14.91 -35.75
CA ASP A 66 17.75 -14.80 -34.65
C ASP A 66 18.23 -15.48 -33.38
N CYS A 67 18.96 -16.59 -33.51
CA CYS A 67 19.50 -17.36 -32.39
C CYS A 67 20.82 -16.82 -31.86
N LYS A 68 21.06 -15.51 -31.99
CA LYS A 68 22.16 -14.78 -31.35
C LYS A 68 21.61 -13.86 -30.27
N ALA A 69 22.42 -13.57 -29.24
CA ALA A 69 22.05 -12.75 -28.10
C ALA A 69 21.38 -11.40 -28.46
N ASN A 70 21.73 -10.79 -29.60
CA ASN A 70 21.12 -9.52 -30.03
C ASN A 70 19.61 -9.61 -30.29
N ILE A 71 19.12 -10.77 -30.72
CA ILE A 71 17.70 -11.01 -31.04
C ILE A 71 17.09 -11.94 -30.00
N ALA A 72 17.68 -13.12 -29.78
CA ALA A 72 17.23 -14.06 -28.75
C ALA A 72 17.29 -13.47 -27.33
N GLY A 73 18.15 -12.47 -27.08
CA GLY A 73 18.22 -11.77 -25.81
C GLY A 73 17.05 -10.82 -25.55
N LYS A 74 16.19 -10.56 -26.54
CA LYS A 74 15.01 -9.70 -26.38
C LYS A 74 13.82 -10.40 -25.71
N ALA A 75 13.64 -11.71 -25.95
CA ALA A 75 12.51 -12.46 -25.40
C ALA A 75 12.80 -13.97 -25.27
N LEU A 76 12.35 -14.57 -24.17
CA LEU A 76 12.49 -16.02 -23.93
C LEU A 76 11.74 -16.88 -24.96
N CYS A 77 10.66 -16.37 -25.55
CA CYS A 77 9.94 -17.09 -26.60
C CYS A 77 10.82 -17.37 -27.83
N ILE A 78 11.71 -16.43 -28.21
CA ILE A 78 12.67 -16.63 -29.30
C ILE A 78 13.70 -17.68 -28.90
N VAL A 79 14.20 -17.63 -27.67
CA VAL A 79 15.10 -18.66 -27.12
C VAL A 79 14.47 -20.04 -27.24
N SER A 80 13.19 -20.20 -26.87
CA SER A 80 12.50 -21.49 -26.97
C SER A 80 12.38 -22.01 -28.40
N VAL A 81 12.07 -21.14 -29.37
CA VAL A 81 12.02 -21.51 -30.79
C VAL A 81 13.41 -21.90 -31.30
N CYS A 82 14.45 -21.15 -30.95
CA CYS A 82 15.83 -21.49 -31.30
C CYS A 82 16.28 -22.85 -30.75
N LEU A 83 15.83 -23.23 -29.55
CA LEU A 83 16.19 -24.51 -28.94
C LEU A 83 15.34 -25.69 -29.44
N CYS A 84 14.12 -25.46 -29.90
CA CYS A 84 13.18 -26.55 -30.15
C CYS A 84 12.67 -26.68 -31.58
N ALA A 85 12.70 -25.62 -32.39
CA ALA A 85 12.16 -25.64 -33.74
C ALA A 85 13.14 -26.24 -34.75
N LYS A 86 12.62 -27.10 -35.63
CA LYS A 86 13.29 -27.51 -36.86
C LYS A 86 12.98 -26.55 -38.00
N ASN A 87 13.67 -26.71 -39.11
CA ASN A 87 13.42 -26.02 -40.37
C ASN A 87 13.56 -27.04 -41.50
N THR A 88 12.44 -27.54 -42.02
CA THR A 88 12.43 -28.52 -43.12
C THR A 88 12.95 -27.96 -44.45
N GLY A 89 12.97 -26.63 -44.61
CA GLY A 89 13.57 -25.93 -45.75
C GLY A 89 15.07 -25.64 -45.59
N GLY A 90 15.67 -26.11 -44.49
CA GLY A 90 17.07 -25.88 -44.15
C GLY A 90 17.55 -26.82 -43.05
N TYR A 91 18.25 -26.29 -42.05
CA TYR A 91 18.76 -27.06 -40.91
C TYR A 91 18.48 -26.35 -39.58
N PRO A 92 18.34 -27.12 -38.48
CA PRO A 92 18.21 -28.59 -38.45
C PRO A 92 16.84 -29.04 -38.99
N SER A 93 16.78 -30.17 -39.69
CA SER A 93 15.53 -30.73 -40.21
C SER A 93 14.92 -31.84 -39.34
N THR A 94 15.62 -32.22 -38.26
CA THR A 94 15.24 -33.28 -37.32
C THR A 94 14.49 -32.73 -36.11
N ASP A 95 13.73 -33.57 -35.42
CA ASP A 95 13.05 -33.18 -34.18
C ASP A 95 14.04 -33.00 -33.02
N LEU A 96 14.05 -31.82 -32.39
CA LEU A 96 15.08 -31.37 -31.44
C LEU A 96 14.63 -31.48 -29.97
N CYS A 97 13.38 -31.15 -29.69
CA CYS A 97 12.76 -31.23 -28.36
C CYS A 97 11.79 -32.43 -28.26
N GLY A 98 11.99 -33.42 -29.13
CA GLY A 98 11.13 -34.60 -29.26
C GLY A 98 10.09 -34.46 -30.36
N THR A 99 9.62 -35.61 -30.86
CA THR A 99 8.76 -35.72 -32.05
C THR A 99 7.38 -35.10 -31.91
N THR A 100 6.91 -34.90 -30.66
CA THR A 100 5.59 -34.32 -30.37
C THR A 100 5.65 -32.81 -30.07
N ILE A 101 6.84 -32.27 -29.82
CA ILE A 101 7.01 -30.89 -29.35
C ILE A 101 7.67 -30.01 -30.41
N THR A 102 8.56 -30.56 -31.24
CA THR A 102 9.34 -29.75 -32.20
C THR A 102 8.45 -29.18 -33.30
N PRO A 103 8.26 -27.84 -33.33
CA PRO A 103 7.56 -27.18 -34.42
C PRO A 103 8.50 -27.06 -35.64
N ASP A 104 7.92 -26.87 -36.82
CA ASP A 104 8.66 -26.57 -38.04
C ASP A 104 8.54 -25.08 -38.41
N VAL A 105 9.67 -24.44 -38.63
CA VAL A 105 9.74 -23.04 -39.09
C VAL A 105 10.29 -23.05 -40.51
N ASN A 106 9.39 -23.14 -41.49
CA ASN A 106 9.72 -23.11 -42.91
C ASN A 106 8.67 -22.34 -43.73
N PRO A 107 9.01 -21.18 -44.34
CA PRO A 107 10.31 -20.51 -44.30
C PRO A 107 10.58 -19.83 -42.94
N TRP A 108 11.86 -19.56 -42.65
CA TRP A 108 12.25 -18.83 -41.45
C TRP A 108 11.96 -17.34 -41.56
N ASN A 109 10.80 -16.93 -41.01
CA ASN A 109 10.32 -15.54 -41.03
C ASN A 109 9.51 -15.21 -39.76
N GLU A 110 9.03 -13.96 -39.68
CA GLU A 110 8.29 -13.45 -38.52
C GLU A 110 7.07 -14.31 -38.16
N ALA A 111 6.24 -14.64 -39.17
CA ALA A 111 5.03 -15.43 -39.00
C ALA A 111 5.34 -16.89 -38.60
N GLY A 112 6.37 -17.49 -39.19
CA GLY A 112 6.79 -18.85 -38.90
C GLY A 112 7.29 -19.01 -37.46
N VAL A 113 8.15 -18.10 -36.98
CA VAL A 113 8.63 -18.12 -35.59
C VAL A 113 7.48 -17.90 -34.60
N LYS A 114 6.55 -17.01 -34.92
CA LYS A 114 5.33 -16.77 -34.17
C LYS A 114 4.44 -18.01 -34.06
N ALA A 115 4.18 -18.69 -35.18
CA ALA A 115 3.40 -19.92 -35.23
C ALA A 115 4.07 -21.04 -34.43
N ALA A 116 5.38 -21.24 -34.62
CA ALA A 116 6.16 -22.24 -33.88
C ALA A 116 6.13 -22.01 -32.37
N TYR A 117 6.22 -20.75 -31.91
CA TYR A 117 6.03 -20.47 -30.49
C TYR A 117 4.61 -20.81 -30.01
N GLY A 118 3.60 -20.53 -30.84
CA GLY A 118 2.22 -20.90 -30.56
C GLY A 118 2.02 -22.41 -30.35
N GLU A 119 2.80 -23.24 -31.05
CA GLU A 119 2.82 -24.69 -30.85
C GLU A 119 3.59 -25.11 -29.58
N LEU A 120 4.66 -24.39 -29.22
CA LEU A 120 5.45 -24.69 -28.01
C LEU A 120 4.75 -24.29 -26.71
N GLU A 121 4.03 -23.16 -26.69
CA GLU A 121 3.45 -22.60 -25.46
C GLU A 121 2.58 -23.59 -24.66
N PRO A 122 1.64 -24.35 -25.28
CA PRO A 122 0.84 -25.34 -24.56
C PRO A 122 1.67 -26.41 -23.84
N HIS A 123 2.88 -26.70 -24.31
CA HIS A 123 3.80 -27.63 -23.66
C HIS A 123 4.53 -26.94 -22.50
N CYS A 124 4.96 -25.69 -22.66
CA CYS A 124 5.52 -24.90 -21.57
C CYS A 124 4.55 -24.76 -20.39
N LEU A 125 3.25 -24.58 -20.67
CA LEU A 125 2.21 -24.44 -19.64
C LEU A 125 1.89 -25.73 -18.86
N LYS A 126 2.43 -26.89 -19.28
CA LYS A 126 2.35 -28.14 -18.50
C LYS A 126 3.36 -28.19 -17.36
N MET A 127 4.33 -27.26 -17.33
CA MET A 127 5.28 -27.18 -16.23
C MET A 127 4.57 -26.81 -14.93
N PRO A 128 4.97 -27.41 -13.79
CA PRO A 128 4.42 -27.04 -12.50
C PRO A 128 4.55 -25.53 -12.25
N PRO A 129 3.51 -24.87 -11.72
CA PRO A 129 3.57 -23.45 -11.44
C PRO A 129 4.65 -23.18 -10.38
N VAL A 130 5.52 -22.21 -10.66
CA VAL A 130 6.51 -21.74 -9.71
C VAL A 130 5.93 -20.58 -8.93
N LYS A 131 6.12 -20.57 -7.62
CA LYS A 131 5.74 -19.42 -6.78
C LYS A 131 6.52 -18.19 -7.20
N LEU A 132 5.83 -17.08 -7.38
CA LEU A 132 6.41 -15.84 -7.84
C LEU A 132 7.09 -15.12 -6.66
N THR A 133 8.38 -15.43 -6.47
CA THR A 133 9.21 -14.86 -5.40
C THR A 133 10.56 -14.42 -5.96
N ALA A 134 11.18 -13.40 -5.37
CA ALA A 134 12.49 -12.94 -5.79
C ALA A 134 13.57 -14.06 -5.74
N PRO A 135 13.64 -14.91 -4.70
CA PRO A 135 14.55 -16.06 -4.69
C PRO A 135 14.29 -17.04 -5.85
N ASN A 136 13.03 -17.31 -6.19
CA ASN A 136 12.71 -18.24 -7.27
C ASN A 136 13.10 -17.69 -8.63
N ILE A 137 12.85 -16.40 -8.91
CA ILE A 137 13.28 -15.76 -10.17
C ILE A 137 14.81 -15.84 -10.29
N ARG A 138 15.55 -15.44 -9.24
CA ARG A 138 17.02 -15.48 -9.24
C ARG A 138 17.55 -16.90 -9.39
N SER A 139 16.91 -17.88 -8.74
CA SER A 139 17.28 -19.29 -8.85
C SER A 139 17.09 -19.83 -10.26
N LEU A 140 15.94 -19.55 -10.91
CA LEU A 140 15.67 -20.00 -12.28
C LEU A 140 16.63 -19.35 -13.28
N LEU A 141 16.93 -18.06 -13.12
CA LEU A 141 17.95 -17.39 -13.93
C LEU A 141 19.34 -18.02 -13.74
N ALA A 142 19.74 -18.30 -12.50
CA ALA A 142 21.02 -18.94 -12.21
C ALA A 142 21.09 -20.36 -12.81
N GLN A 143 20.00 -21.13 -12.71
CA GLN A 143 19.89 -22.45 -13.34
C GLN A 143 20.04 -22.36 -14.86
N LEU A 144 19.34 -21.42 -15.50
CA LEU A 144 19.44 -21.21 -16.95
C LEU A 144 20.86 -20.81 -17.37
N LYS A 145 21.51 -19.89 -16.66
CA LYS A 145 22.91 -19.52 -16.90
C LYS A 145 23.86 -20.70 -16.69
N GLY A 146 23.58 -21.56 -15.71
CA GLY A 146 24.33 -22.79 -15.48
C GLY A 146 24.26 -23.80 -16.63
N LEU A 147 23.29 -23.67 -17.55
CA LEU A 147 23.19 -24.49 -18.76
C LEU A 147 24.07 -23.98 -19.91
N TYR A 148 24.69 -22.79 -19.77
CA TYR A 148 25.56 -22.25 -20.80
C TYR A 148 26.85 -23.08 -20.86
N LYS A 149 27.26 -23.40 -22.09
CA LYS A 149 28.46 -24.18 -22.37
C LYS A 149 29.43 -23.34 -23.19
N THR A 150 30.72 -23.50 -22.94
CA THR A 150 31.73 -22.99 -23.86
C THR A 150 31.95 -24.00 -24.98
N LYS A 151 31.98 -23.52 -26.23
CA LYS A 151 32.28 -24.32 -27.41
C LYS A 151 33.46 -23.73 -28.14
N GLY A 152 34.51 -24.51 -28.32
CA GLY A 152 35.59 -24.21 -29.25
C GLY A 152 35.31 -24.78 -30.64
N GLY A 153 35.83 -24.12 -31.67
CA GLY A 153 35.88 -24.58 -33.05
C GLY A 153 37.10 -24.00 -33.76
N ALA A 154 37.39 -24.47 -34.97
CA ALA A 154 38.52 -23.99 -35.76
C ALA A 154 38.48 -22.47 -36.04
N SER A 155 37.28 -21.90 -36.06
CA SER A 155 37.01 -20.49 -36.36
C SER A 155 36.82 -19.60 -35.12
N GLY A 156 36.87 -20.14 -33.89
CA GLY A 156 36.69 -19.32 -32.69
C GLY A 156 36.18 -20.07 -31.46
N LYS A 157 35.69 -19.29 -30.49
CA LYS A 157 35.09 -19.78 -29.24
C LYS A 157 33.76 -19.05 -29.01
N SER A 158 32.75 -19.78 -28.56
CA SER A 158 31.45 -19.22 -28.19
C SER A 158 31.00 -19.67 -26.81
N VAL A 159 30.09 -18.89 -26.23
CA VAL A 159 29.24 -19.32 -25.12
C VAL A 159 27.85 -19.59 -25.68
N ILE A 160 27.37 -20.82 -25.53
CA ILE A 160 26.12 -21.29 -26.13
C ILE A 160 25.15 -21.82 -25.08
N LEU A 161 23.86 -21.64 -25.31
CA LEU A 161 22.80 -22.37 -24.64
C LEU A 161 22.27 -23.45 -25.60
N GLY A 162 22.25 -24.71 -25.17
CA GLY A 162 21.75 -25.84 -25.99
C GLY A 162 22.86 -26.75 -26.55
N THR A 163 22.67 -27.22 -27.78
CA THR A 163 23.54 -28.15 -28.49
C THR A 163 24.02 -27.54 -29.79
N ALA A 164 25.29 -27.12 -29.85
CA ALA A 164 25.94 -26.71 -31.09
C ALA A 164 26.49 -27.92 -31.85
N GLY A 165 26.72 -27.72 -33.15
CA GLY A 165 27.32 -28.71 -34.04
C GLY A 165 28.83 -28.67 -34.04
N THR A 166 29.39 -28.80 -35.24
CA THR A 166 30.85 -28.83 -35.41
C THR A 166 31.43 -27.42 -35.24
N ASN A 167 30.72 -26.39 -35.71
CA ASN A 167 31.09 -25.00 -35.50
C ASN A 167 30.76 -24.51 -34.08
N HIS A 168 31.27 -23.32 -33.75
CA HIS A 168 31.10 -22.72 -32.42
C HIS A 168 29.83 -21.85 -32.32
N ASP A 169 29.25 -21.39 -33.44
CA ASP A 169 28.40 -20.20 -33.55
C ASP A 169 26.92 -20.44 -33.91
N CYS A 170 26.30 -21.50 -33.37
CA CYS A 170 24.85 -21.80 -33.50
C CYS A 170 24.25 -21.67 -34.91
N GLN A 171 25.05 -21.99 -35.92
CA GLN A 171 24.63 -22.00 -37.32
C GLN A 171 23.56 -23.07 -37.58
N ALA A 172 22.84 -22.91 -38.69
CA ALA A 172 21.92 -23.90 -39.20
C ALA A 172 22.70 -25.16 -39.64
N GLU A 173 22.82 -26.13 -38.73
CA GLU A 173 23.51 -27.41 -38.92
C GLU A 173 22.59 -28.59 -38.58
N ALA A 174 22.90 -29.77 -39.11
CA ALA A 174 22.12 -30.97 -38.81
C ALA A 174 22.23 -31.35 -37.32
N ASN A 175 21.11 -31.71 -36.70
CA ASN A 175 21.03 -32.12 -35.30
C ASN A 175 21.51 -31.06 -34.28
N THR A 176 21.47 -29.77 -34.61
CA THR A 176 21.89 -28.68 -33.71
C THR A 176 20.73 -27.78 -33.30
N ALA A 177 20.71 -27.38 -32.04
CA ALA A 177 19.73 -26.43 -31.52
C ALA A 177 20.38 -25.63 -30.40
N CYS A 178 20.76 -24.39 -30.69
CA CYS A 178 21.38 -23.56 -29.68
C CYS A 178 21.13 -22.07 -29.90
N VAL A 179 21.40 -21.30 -28.85
CA VAL A 179 21.47 -19.85 -28.88
C VAL A 179 22.90 -19.43 -28.58
N ASP A 180 23.47 -18.59 -29.44
CA ASP A 180 24.79 -18.01 -29.23
C ASP A 180 24.69 -16.81 -28.28
N MET A 181 25.19 -17.00 -27.06
CA MET A 181 25.21 -16.01 -25.99
C MET A 181 26.54 -15.25 -25.93
N SER A 182 27.49 -15.48 -26.84
CA SER A 182 28.86 -14.96 -26.77
C SER A 182 28.91 -13.44 -26.67
N ALA A 183 28.06 -12.76 -27.44
CA ALA A 183 27.98 -11.30 -27.43
C ALA A 183 27.55 -10.72 -26.07
N ALA A 184 26.92 -11.51 -25.20
CA ALA A 184 26.53 -11.13 -23.85
C ALA A 184 27.58 -11.47 -22.78
N THR A 185 28.78 -11.92 -23.20
CA THR A 185 29.86 -12.33 -22.31
C THR A 185 31.14 -11.55 -22.59
N LEU A 186 32.23 -11.92 -21.90
CA LEU A 186 33.56 -11.41 -22.17
C LEU A 186 34.10 -11.78 -23.57
N LEU A 187 33.41 -12.66 -24.31
CA LEU A 187 33.74 -12.98 -25.70
C LEU A 187 33.16 -11.98 -26.72
N ALA A 188 32.48 -10.92 -26.28
CA ALA A 188 31.97 -9.88 -27.16
C ALA A 188 33.09 -9.21 -27.98
N THR A 189 32.97 -9.25 -29.30
CA THR A 189 33.89 -8.54 -30.21
C THR A 189 33.55 -7.06 -30.27
N GLY A 190 34.47 -6.20 -29.82
CA GLY A 190 34.34 -4.74 -29.98
C GLY A 190 33.92 -3.95 -28.73
N GLY A 191 33.88 -4.56 -27.53
CA GLY A 191 33.67 -3.83 -26.28
C GLY A 191 32.53 -4.39 -25.42
N THR A 192 31.74 -3.50 -24.81
CA THR A 192 30.75 -3.81 -23.76
C THR A 192 29.83 -4.97 -24.14
N PRO A 193 29.68 -5.98 -23.26
CA PRO A 193 28.77 -7.09 -23.49
C PRO A 193 27.34 -6.64 -23.80
N THR A 194 26.73 -7.27 -24.78
CA THR A 194 25.31 -7.11 -25.13
C THR A 194 24.45 -7.49 -23.94
N LYS A 195 23.55 -6.59 -23.56
CA LYS A 195 22.60 -6.84 -22.50
C LYS A 195 21.54 -7.83 -22.97
N ILE A 196 21.33 -8.90 -22.20
CA ILE A 196 20.20 -9.80 -22.39
C ILE A 196 19.01 -9.17 -21.67
N GLN A 197 18.07 -8.61 -22.44
CA GLN A 197 16.98 -7.80 -21.92
C GLN A 197 16.09 -8.58 -20.95
N TRP A 198 15.73 -9.83 -21.29
CA TRP A 198 14.91 -10.65 -20.41
C TRP A 198 15.64 -11.03 -19.12
N GLU A 199 16.97 -11.15 -19.12
CA GLU A 199 17.74 -11.39 -17.88
C GLU A 199 17.74 -10.16 -16.97
N GLU A 200 18.04 -8.99 -17.54
CA GLU A 200 18.09 -7.73 -16.78
C GLU A 200 16.74 -7.42 -16.13
N LYS A 201 15.67 -7.53 -16.92
CA LYS A 201 14.31 -7.25 -16.45
C LYS A 201 13.82 -8.27 -15.41
N LEU A 202 14.13 -9.56 -15.56
CA LEU A 202 13.80 -10.56 -14.52
C LEU A 202 14.56 -10.27 -13.21
N LEU A 203 15.81 -9.80 -13.27
CA LEU A 203 16.54 -9.37 -12.06
C LEU A 203 15.95 -8.11 -11.44
N GLU A 204 15.56 -7.13 -12.27
CA GLU A 204 14.84 -5.94 -11.82
C GLU A 204 13.53 -6.32 -11.12
N GLU A 205 12.79 -7.27 -11.68
CA GLU A 205 11.53 -7.75 -11.13
C GLU A 205 11.74 -8.47 -9.79
N ALA A 206 12.79 -9.28 -9.67
CA ALA A 206 13.17 -9.86 -8.39
C ALA A 206 13.46 -8.77 -7.33
N ASN A 207 14.13 -7.68 -7.71
CA ASN A 207 14.39 -6.57 -6.79
C ASN A 207 13.10 -5.82 -6.39
N LYS A 208 12.16 -5.64 -7.32
CA LYS A 208 10.83 -5.07 -7.01
C LYS A 208 10.05 -5.95 -6.04
N LEU A 209 10.10 -7.27 -6.21
CA LEU A 209 9.47 -8.22 -5.28
C LEU A 209 10.07 -8.16 -3.88
N ASP A 210 11.39 -8.02 -3.75
CA ASP A 210 12.05 -7.82 -2.44
C ASP A 210 11.60 -6.53 -1.77
N ALA A 211 11.67 -5.40 -2.49
CA ALA A 211 11.21 -4.10 -1.98
C ALA A 211 9.73 -4.15 -1.57
N THR A 212 8.92 -4.92 -2.29
CA THR A 212 7.50 -5.11 -1.94
C THR A 212 7.32 -5.97 -0.70
N SER A 213 8.14 -7.02 -0.53
CA SER A 213 8.15 -7.84 0.69
C SER A 213 8.51 -7.03 1.93
N GLU A 214 9.50 -6.15 1.81
CA GLU A 214 9.88 -5.21 2.86
C GLU A 214 8.72 -4.24 3.18
N ALA A 215 8.12 -3.63 2.16
CA ALA A 215 6.97 -2.73 2.32
C ALA A 215 5.75 -3.44 2.96
N ALA A 216 5.49 -4.70 2.60
CA ALA A 216 4.43 -5.50 3.20
C ALA A 216 4.69 -5.78 4.68
N THR A 217 5.94 -6.05 5.05
CA THR A 217 6.36 -6.23 6.45
C THR A 217 6.15 -4.95 7.25
N VAL A 218 6.61 -3.81 6.73
CA VAL A 218 6.42 -2.50 7.37
C VAL A 218 4.94 -2.16 7.50
N ALA A 219 4.14 -2.39 6.47
CA ALA A 219 2.70 -2.19 6.50
C ALA A 219 2.01 -3.02 7.60
N ASN A 220 2.43 -4.28 7.80
CA ASN A 220 1.88 -5.12 8.86
C ASN A 220 2.26 -4.63 10.27
N VAL A 221 3.48 -4.14 10.44
CA VAL A 221 3.91 -3.49 11.69
C VAL A 221 3.08 -2.24 11.96
N ILE A 222 2.86 -1.38 10.96
CA ILE A 222 1.99 -0.19 11.07
C ILE A 222 0.56 -0.61 11.44
N ASN A 223 0.00 -1.64 10.82
CA ASN A 223 -1.31 -2.18 11.16
C ASN A 223 -1.41 -2.56 12.63
N THR A 224 -0.39 -3.27 13.11
CA THR A 224 -0.33 -3.78 14.48
C THR A 224 -0.28 -2.62 15.48
N LYS A 225 0.51 -1.57 15.18
CA LYS A 225 0.56 -0.35 15.99
C LYS A 225 -0.78 0.39 16.00
N LEU A 226 -1.44 0.53 14.86
CA LEU A 226 -2.76 1.17 14.77
C LEU A 226 -3.82 0.41 15.59
N LYS A 227 -3.81 -0.94 15.55
CA LYS A 227 -4.68 -1.76 16.40
C LYS A 227 -4.40 -1.55 17.89
N ALA A 228 -3.13 -1.47 18.28
CA ALA A 228 -2.74 -1.21 19.66
C ALA A 228 -3.17 0.19 20.14
N LEU A 229 -3.03 1.21 19.30
CA LEU A 229 -3.49 2.57 19.59
C LEU A 229 -5.01 2.63 19.76
N ARG A 230 -5.76 1.91 18.93
CA ARG A 230 -7.22 1.77 19.09
C ARG A 230 -7.58 1.16 20.45
N ALA A 231 -6.92 0.06 20.82
CA ALA A 231 -7.17 -0.59 22.11
C ALA A 231 -6.82 0.32 23.31
N LYS A 232 -5.78 1.16 23.19
CA LYS A 232 -5.44 2.17 24.20
C LYS A 232 -6.54 3.23 24.32
N ASP A 233 -7.08 3.69 23.20
CA ASP A 233 -8.17 4.67 23.18
C ASP A 233 -9.46 4.08 23.80
N ASP A 234 -9.83 2.85 23.43
CA ASP A 234 -10.99 2.14 24.01
C ASP A 234 -10.86 1.99 25.54
N LYS A 235 -9.65 1.69 26.03
CA LYS A 235 -9.36 1.60 27.47
C LYS A 235 -9.44 2.96 28.15
N LEU A 236 -8.89 4.00 27.53
CA LEU A 236 -8.95 5.38 28.05
C LEU A 236 -10.40 5.85 28.15
N TYR A 237 -11.22 5.60 27.13
CA TYR A 237 -12.64 5.92 27.11
C TYR A 237 -13.40 5.16 28.21
N SER A 238 -13.16 3.85 28.35
CA SER A 238 -13.79 3.04 29.39
C SER A 238 -13.41 3.51 30.80
N HIS A 239 -12.15 3.88 31.02
CA HIS A 239 -11.70 4.46 32.29
C HIS A 239 -12.40 5.78 32.60
N LEU A 240 -12.49 6.69 31.62
CA LEU A 240 -13.17 7.97 31.77
C LEU A 240 -14.68 7.81 32.02
N ALA A 241 -15.32 6.81 31.41
CA ALA A 241 -16.73 6.49 31.63
C ALA A 241 -17.01 5.91 33.03
N LEU A 242 -16.04 5.21 33.63
CA LEU A 242 -16.15 4.61 34.96
C LEU A 242 -15.70 5.55 36.09
N THR A 243 -14.85 6.52 35.82
CA THR A 243 -14.54 7.60 36.77
C THR A 243 -15.71 8.59 36.82
N LYS A 244 -16.55 8.49 37.86
CA LYS A 244 -17.45 9.59 38.26
C LYS A 244 -16.60 10.87 38.38
N PRO A 245 -17.03 12.03 37.83
CA PRO A 245 -16.27 13.26 38.01
C PRO A 245 -16.01 13.45 39.50
N PRO A 246 -14.79 13.82 39.92
CA PRO A 246 -14.59 14.19 41.30
C PRO A 246 -15.60 15.29 41.57
N ILE A 247 -16.49 15.06 42.55
CA ILE A 247 -17.15 16.17 43.23
C ILE A 247 -15.99 17.08 43.58
N ALA A 248 -15.99 18.30 43.04
CA ALA A 248 -14.99 19.32 43.32
C ALA A 248 -14.96 19.53 44.84
N SER A 249 -14.15 18.74 45.52
CA SER A 249 -13.92 18.84 46.94
C SER A 249 -12.82 19.87 47.06
N GLN A 250 -13.25 21.03 47.55
CA GLN A 250 -12.43 22.04 48.23
C GLN A 250 -11.46 22.83 47.33
N GLU A 251 -12.00 23.84 46.64
CA GLU A 251 -11.32 25.14 46.70
C GLU A 251 -11.61 25.73 48.09
N ILE A 252 -10.56 25.78 48.88
CA ILE A 252 -10.50 26.38 50.21
C ILE A 252 -10.95 27.84 50.08
N LEU A 253 -12.08 28.17 50.72
CA LEU A 253 -12.52 29.54 50.96
C LEU A 253 -11.41 30.28 51.72
N THR A 254 -10.76 31.25 51.09
CA THR A 254 -9.90 32.18 51.81
C THR A 254 -10.73 33.13 52.69
N PRO A 255 -10.22 33.59 53.84
CA PRO A 255 -11.01 34.29 54.87
C PRO A 255 -11.56 35.67 54.47
N ALA A 256 -11.21 36.21 53.30
CA ALA A 256 -11.53 37.59 52.91
C ALA A 256 -12.97 37.83 52.37
N ASN A 257 -13.78 36.79 52.15
CA ASN A 257 -15.12 36.93 51.54
C ASN A 257 -16.32 36.73 52.50
N LYS A 258 -16.10 36.44 53.79
CA LYS A 258 -17.22 36.25 54.73
C LYS A 258 -17.98 37.54 55.03
N ASP A 259 -17.29 38.67 55.15
CA ASP A 259 -17.93 39.94 55.51
C ASP A 259 -18.80 40.50 54.39
N GLN A 260 -18.40 40.31 53.13
CA GLN A 260 -19.16 40.78 51.98
C GLN A 260 -20.42 39.92 51.74
N VAL A 261 -20.33 38.59 51.90
CA VAL A 261 -21.48 37.70 51.77
C VAL A 261 -22.49 37.90 52.90
N ASN A 262 -22.00 38.09 54.13
CA ASN A 262 -22.88 38.39 55.28
C ASN A 262 -23.61 39.73 55.14
N LYS A 263 -22.96 40.74 54.55
CA LYS A 263 -23.61 42.05 54.31
C LYS A 263 -24.72 41.94 53.26
N ILE A 264 -24.47 41.25 52.14
CA ILE A 264 -25.47 41.07 51.08
C ILE A 264 -26.63 40.19 51.57
N SER A 265 -26.38 39.17 52.40
CA SER A 265 -27.46 38.37 53.01
C SER A 265 -28.38 39.23 53.87
N LYS A 266 -27.81 40.07 54.75
CA LYS A 266 -28.60 40.99 55.58
C LYS A 266 -29.37 42.01 54.74
N ASP A 267 -28.78 42.50 53.66
CA ASP A 267 -29.42 43.44 52.73
C ASP A 267 -30.55 42.81 51.91
N CYS A 268 -30.53 41.49 51.66
CA CYS A 268 -31.67 40.76 51.10
C CYS A 268 -32.76 40.54 52.17
N GLU A 269 -32.36 40.10 53.37
CA GLU A 269 -33.27 39.76 54.48
C GLU A 269 -34.04 40.96 55.05
N ALA A 270 -33.54 42.19 54.85
CA ALA A 270 -34.23 43.42 55.20
C ALA A 270 -35.40 43.77 54.26
N ILE A 271 -35.45 43.16 53.07
CA ILE A 271 -36.49 43.43 52.07
C ILE A 271 -37.72 42.58 52.37
N VAL A 272 -38.84 43.24 52.64
CA VAL A 272 -40.13 42.60 52.97
C VAL A 272 -41.17 42.76 51.85
N ILE A 273 -40.78 43.37 50.73
CA ILE A 273 -41.62 43.59 49.55
C ILE A 273 -41.10 42.71 48.39
N PRO A 274 -41.94 41.88 47.75
CA PRO A 274 -41.51 40.96 46.68
C PRO A 274 -40.86 41.66 45.48
N GLU A 275 -41.45 42.80 45.07
CA GLU A 275 -41.01 43.55 43.89
C GLU A 275 -39.61 44.15 44.08
N GLU A 276 -39.32 44.67 45.28
CA GLU A 276 -37.99 45.18 45.62
C GLU A 276 -36.94 44.05 45.77
N CYS A 277 -37.37 42.86 46.18
CA CYS A 277 -36.48 41.69 46.26
C CYS A 277 -36.05 41.23 44.86
N GLY A 278 -36.95 41.31 43.87
CA GLY A 278 -36.68 40.97 42.48
C GLY A 278 -35.74 41.95 41.75
N LEU A 279 -35.59 43.18 42.25
CA LEU A 279 -34.68 44.18 41.68
C LEU A 279 -33.20 43.88 41.99
N LYS A 280 -32.91 43.15 43.08
CA LYS A 280 -31.56 42.70 43.41
C LYS A 280 -31.29 41.33 42.81
N SER A 281 -30.43 41.29 41.80
CA SER A 281 -30.12 40.06 41.05
C SER A 281 -29.55 38.92 41.91
N GLU A 282 -29.01 39.26 43.09
CA GLU A 282 -28.41 38.36 44.06
C GLU A 282 -29.43 37.76 45.05
N CYS A 283 -30.62 38.35 45.18
CA CYS A 283 -31.65 37.93 46.12
C CYS A 283 -32.74 37.09 45.42
N GLU A 284 -33.44 36.26 46.19
CA GLU A 284 -34.57 35.50 45.72
C GLU A 284 -35.70 35.51 46.75
N TRP A 285 -36.91 35.74 46.25
CA TRP A 285 -38.11 35.78 47.05
C TRP A 285 -38.73 34.39 47.16
N ASN A 286 -39.07 33.99 48.39
CA ASN A 286 -39.73 32.72 48.68
C ASN A 286 -41.13 32.96 49.27
N ASP A 287 -42.13 32.84 48.42
CA ASP A 287 -43.55 32.98 48.78
C ASP A 287 -44.06 31.92 49.77
N LYS A 288 -43.30 30.85 49.99
CA LYS A 288 -43.65 29.74 50.88
C LYS A 288 -43.03 29.84 52.27
N ALA A 289 -42.36 30.95 52.61
CA ALA A 289 -41.78 31.11 53.94
C ALA A 289 -42.87 31.25 55.02
N THR A 290 -42.70 30.55 56.13
CA THR A 290 -43.60 30.53 57.29
C THR A 290 -43.58 31.86 58.05
N GLU A 291 -44.61 32.11 58.86
CA GLU A 291 -44.73 33.33 59.66
C GLU A 291 -43.56 33.42 60.67
N GLY A 292 -42.72 34.44 60.52
CA GLY A 292 -41.47 34.61 61.27
C GLY A 292 -40.18 34.42 60.44
N GLU A 293 -40.25 33.82 59.25
CA GLU A 293 -39.12 33.71 58.33
C GLU A 293 -39.03 34.89 57.33
N LYS A 294 -37.81 35.35 57.06
CA LYS A 294 -37.57 36.39 56.03
C LYS A 294 -37.84 35.83 54.64
N LYS A 295 -38.75 36.46 53.90
CA LYS A 295 -39.21 36.00 52.58
C LYS A 295 -38.20 36.27 51.46
N CYS A 296 -37.37 37.31 51.57
CA CYS A 296 -36.27 37.57 50.64
C CYS A 296 -34.94 37.04 51.23
N LYS A 297 -34.27 36.11 50.54
CA LYS A 297 -32.99 35.51 50.98
C LYS A 297 -31.95 35.55 49.85
N LEU A 298 -30.67 35.54 50.21
CA LEU A 298 -29.58 35.50 49.24
C LEU A 298 -29.59 34.19 48.43
N ASN A 299 -29.56 34.28 47.09
CA ASN A 299 -29.34 33.11 46.24
C ASN A 299 -27.85 33.01 45.88
N THR A 300 -27.14 32.16 46.61
CA THR A 300 -25.69 31.91 46.44
C THR A 300 -25.33 31.39 45.03
N THR A 301 -26.29 30.80 44.33
CA THR A 301 -26.13 30.33 42.94
C THR A 301 -26.16 31.48 41.92
N LYS A 302 -26.91 32.57 42.19
CA LYS A 302 -27.00 33.74 41.31
C LYS A 302 -25.84 34.70 41.50
N VAL A 303 -25.35 34.87 42.73
CA VAL A 303 -24.10 35.60 43.03
C VAL A 303 -22.91 35.03 42.25
N ARG A 304 -22.87 33.69 42.08
CA ARG A 304 -21.85 33.00 41.29
C ARG A 304 -21.92 33.32 39.80
N LYS A 305 -23.13 33.53 39.25
CA LYS A 305 -23.35 33.85 37.82
C LYS A 305 -23.03 35.30 37.47
N ALA A 306 -23.33 36.25 38.37
CA ALA A 306 -23.02 37.68 38.14
C ALA A 306 -21.50 37.92 37.98
N LYS A 307 -20.67 37.13 38.68
CA LYS A 307 -19.20 37.22 38.57
C LYS A 307 -18.62 36.58 37.30
N THR A 308 -19.40 35.80 36.55
CA THR A 308 -18.94 35.12 35.32
C THR A 308 -19.12 35.97 34.05
N GLN A 309 -19.86 37.08 34.10
CA GLN A 309 -20.13 37.94 32.93
C GLN A 309 -19.28 39.22 32.86
N ALA A 310 -18.47 39.53 33.87
CA ALA A 310 -17.53 40.65 33.82
C ALA A 310 -16.11 40.14 33.54
N GLY A 311 -15.81 39.81 32.29
CA GLY A 311 -14.47 39.37 31.88
C GLY A 311 -14.40 38.73 30.50
N GLU A 312 -14.83 39.42 29.44
CA GLU A 312 -14.31 39.12 28.10
C GLU A 312 -12.87 39.67 28.03
N THR A 313 -11.87 38.89 27.62
CA THR A 313 -11.34 38.89 26.24
C THR A 313 -10.11 37.94 26.09
N LYS A 314 -10.07 37.24 24.94
CA LYS A 314 -8.92 36.63 24.21
C LYS A 314 -8.41 35.24 24.62
N GLY A 315 -8.47 34.33 23.63
CA GLY A 315 -7.68 33.10 23.55
C GLY A 315 -8.45 31.90 22.99
N ASN A 316 -8.86 31.96 21.72
CA ASN A 316 -9.66 30.94 21.04
C ASN A 316 -8.84 29.68 20.74
N GLU A 317 -9.06 28.60 21.49
CA GLU A 317 -8.76 27.23 21.07
C GLU A 317 -9.71 26.25 21.77
N GLN A 318 -10.99 26.30 21.37
CA GLN A 318 -12.02 25.40 21.89
C GLN A 318 -12.11 24.13 21.04
N THR A 319 -12.01 23.00 21.75
CA THR A 319 -12.12 21.63 21.24
C THR A 319 -13.43 21.37 20.49
N ALA A 320 -13.39 20.51 19.48
CA ALA A 320 -14.47 20.22 18.53
C ALA A 320 -15.82 19.83 19.16
N THR A 321 -15.83 19.34 20.40
CA THR A 321 -17.05 19.03 21.17
C THR A 321 -17.84 20.27 21.59
N GLU A 322 -17.22 21.45 21.69
CA GLU A 322 -17.91 22.70 22.08
C GLU A 322 -18.53 23.47 20.90
N LYS A 323 -18.13 23.18 19.66
CA LYS A 323 -18.62 23.91 18.47
C LYS A 323 -20.03 23.54 18.01
N CYS A 324 -20.59 22.41 18.46
CA CYS A 324 -21.90 21.92 17.99
C CYS A 324 -22.99 21.87 19.07
N THR A 325 -22.74 22.37 20.29
CA THR A 325 -23.77 22.51 21.32
C THR A 325 -24.72 23.65 20.95
N GLY A 326 -25.93 23.32 20.47
CA GLY A 326 -26.98 24.30 20.14
C GLY A 326 -27.07 24.75 18.67
N LYS A 327 -26.30 24.17 17.73
CA LYS A 327 -26.38 24.49 16.29
C LYS A 327 -27.13 23.44 15.47
N VAL A 328 -27.78 23.88 14.39
CA VAL A 328 -28.61 23.05 13.50
C VAL A 328 -27.74 22.18 12.56
N LYS A 329 -28.30 21.02 12.17
CA LYS A 329 -27.66 19.84 11.53
C LYS A 329 -26.70 20.11 10.36
N ASP A 330 -26.92 21.18 9.58
CA ASP A 330 -26.10 21.47 8.39
C ASP A 330 -24.79 22.20 8.69
N ALA A 331 -24.68 22.92 9.82
CA ALA A 331 -23.45 23.63 10.18
C ALA A 331 -22.34 22.67 10.66
N CYS A 332 -22.70 21.60 11.38
CA CYS A 332 -21.73 20.66 11.97
C CYS A 332 -21.19 19.63 10.94
N LYS A 333 -21.91 19.38 9.83
CA LYS A 333 -21.49 18.46 8.75
C LYS A 333 -20.32 18.99 7.93
N LYS A 334 -20.25 20.30 7.66
CA LYS A 334 -19.24 20.90 6.77
C LYS A 334 -17.91 21.20 7.46
N GLU A 335 -17.89 21.46 8.78
CA GLU A 335 -16.68 21.88 9.49
C GLU A 335 -15.98 20.79 10.31
N ALA A 336 -16.66 19.67 10.66
CA ALA A 336 -16.13 18.69 11.62
C ALA A 336 -16.17 17.22 11.14
N GLY A 337 -16.67 16.93 9.93
CA GLY A 337 -16.72 15.56 9.41
C GLY A 337 -17.54 14.57 10.25
N CYS A 338 -18.44 15.03 11.13
CA CYS A 338 -19.14 14.15 12.07
C CYS A 338 -20.40 13.50 11.44
N LYS A 339 -20.55 12.16 11.59
CA LYS A 339 -21.78 11.45 11.21
C LYS A 339 -22.78 11.48 12.38
N TRP A 340 -24.00 11.93 12.10
CA TRP A 340 -25.04 12.17 13.10
C TRP A 340 -26.01 10.97 13.17
N GLU A 341 -26.05 10.28 14.31
CA GLU A 341 -27.02 9.22 14.63
C GLU A 341 -27.54 9.44 16.07
N GLU A 342 -28.85 9.28 16.30
CA GLU A 342 -29.50 9.40 17.63
C GLU A 342 -29.21 10.70 18.41
N ASN A 343 -29.25 11.86 17.74
CA ASN A 343 -29.07 13.18 18.36
C ASN A 343 -27.71 13.41 19.07
N LYS A 344 -26.70 12.61 18.75
CA LYS A 344 -25.33 12.81 19.25
C LYS A 344 -24.32 12.66 18.11
N CYS A 345 -23.31 13.53 18.09
CA CYS A 345 -22.14 13.38 17.23
C CYS A 345 -21.25 12.28 17.82
N LYS A 346 -21.11 11.16 17.11
CA LYS A 346 -20.13 10.12 17.46
C LYS A 346 -18.77 10.55 16.93
N ASP A 347 -17.92 10.96 17.87
CA ASP A 347 -16.56 11.39 17.61
C ASP A 347 -15.71 10.28 16.96
N SER A 348 -14.95 10.68 15.94
CA SER A 348 -13.60 10.20 15.59
C SER A 348 -13.31 8.71 15.33
N SER A 349 -14.29 7.89 14.95
CA SER A 349 -13.98 6.56 14.34
C SER A 349 -13.54 6.61 12.85
N ILE A 350 -13.47 7.80 12.26
CA ILE A 350 -13.25 7.96 10.81
C ILE A 350 -11.81 7.63 10.38
N LEU A 351 -10.81 7.81 11.25
CA LEU A 351 -9.42 7.47 10.88
C LEU A 351 -9.16 5.96 10.80
N LEU A 352 -9.92 5.14 11.53
CA LEU A 352 -9.69 3.69 11.62
C LEU A 352 -10.62 2.85 10.74
N ASN A 353 -11.49 3.48 9.94
CA ASN A 353 -12.32 2.80 8.94
C ASN A 353 -11.66 2.69 7.55
N LYS A 354 -10.40 3.12 7.37
CA LYS A 354 -9.56 2.76 6.19
C LYS A 354 -9.14 1.29 6.19
N LYS A 355 -10.08 0.39 6.42
CA LYS A 355 -9.92 -1.07 6.34
C LYS A 355 -9.55 -1.55 4.92
N LEU A 356 -9.53 -0.65 3.94
CA LEU A 356 -9.31 -0.93 2.52
C LEU A 356 -7.83 -0.87 2.08
N ASP A 357 -6.96 -0.16 2.79
CA ASP A 357 -5.56 0.02 2.35
C ASP A 357 -4.58 -1.01 2.96
N LEU A 358 -4.85 -1.51 4.18
CA LEU A 358 -3.99 -2.50 4.82
C LEU A 358 -4.27 -3.95 4.41
N SER A 359 -5.40 -4.22 3.75
CA SER A 359 -5.67 -5.53 3.13
C SER A 359 -4.76 -5.82 1.94
N MET A 360 -4.09 -4.81 1.39
CA MET A 360 -3.16 -4.96 0.26
C MET A 360 -1.93 -5.81 0.64
N ALA A 361 -1.42 -5.65 1.87
CA ALA A 361 -0.32 -6.47 2.38
C ALA A 361 -0.73 -7.95 2.57
N ALA A 362 -1.97 -8.20 2.98
CA ALA A 362 -2.49 -9.57 3.10
C ALA A 362 -2.68 -10.25 1.73
N GLY A 363 -3.05 -9.48 0.70
CA GLY A 363 -3.10 -9.95 -0.70
C GLY A 363 -1.72 -10.33 -1.25
N PHE A 364 -0.68 -9.56 -0.91
CA PHE A 364 0.71 -9.88 -1.27
C PHE A 364 1.19 -11.18 -0.61
N MET A 365 0.98 -11.35 0.69
CA MET A 365 1.40 -12.57 1.40
C MET A 365 0.67 -13.83 0.89
N SER A 366 -0.49 -13.67 0.25
CA SER A 366 -1.22 -14.78 -0.38
C SER A 366 -0.75 -15.06 -1.81
N LEU A 367 -0.02 -14.14 -2.44
CA LEU A 367 0.53 -14.26 -3.79
C LEU A 367 1.91 -14.96 -3.80
N VAL A 368 2.69 -14.78 -2.73
CA VAL A 368 4.08 -15.25 -2.55
C VAL A 368 4.18 -16.68 -2.04
#